data_AF-A0AAG5D0J8-F1
#
_entry.id   AF-A0AAG5D0J8-F1
#
_cell.length_a   1.000
_cell.length_b   1.000
_cell.length_c   1.000
_cell.angle_alpha   90.00
_cell.angle_beta   90.00
_cell.angle_gamma   90.00
#
_symmetry.space_group_name_H-M   'P 1'
#
loop_
_entity.id
_entity.type
_entity.pdbx_description
1 polymer ?
#
loop_
_entity_poly.entity_id
_entity_poly.type
_entity_poly.pdbx_seq_one_letter_code
_entity_poly.pdbx_strand_id
1 'polypeptide(L)'
;MENQTQRITDMRKEHTKDVEAFDGWLDSIINMKHKPSARKDHSATVDELWVDFESCFDAMKGFLHYKPFFEAYHWQLMQEFHGDGVYYLELRMALPKLFDTDGKELGQPEVLSLLHRIVEEFRLQHPAFHGVKVILAKHKNMNDQELENALKLYDALRYF
;
A
#
# COMPACT_ATOMS: atom_id res chain seq x y z
N MET A 1 15.67 -18.31 -13.25
CA MET A 1 16.67 -17.39 -12.69
C MET A 1 16.43 -17.34 -11.19
N GLU A 2 17.43 -17.65 -10.37
CA GLU A 2 17.31 -17.50 -8.91
C GLU A 2 16.99 -16.04 -8.61
N ASN A 3 15.88 -15.81 -7.91
CA ASN A 3 15.50 -14.47 -7.47
C ASN A 3 16.38 -14.13 -6.26
N GLN A 4 17.55 -13.52 -6.51
CA GLN A 4 18.46 -13.11 -5.44
C GLN A 4 17.96 -11.81 -4.80
N THR A 5 17.50 -11.92 -3.55
CA THR A 5 17.20 -10.74 -2.72
C THR A 5 18.50 -10.06 -2.29
N GLN A 6 18.63 -8.76 -2.59
CA GLN A 6 19.75 -7.92 -2.15
C GLN A 6 19.25 -6.80 -1.23
N ARG A 7 20.05 -6.40 -0.25
CA ARG A 7 19.72 -5.24 0.60
C ARG A 7 19.78 -3.97 -0.22
N ILE A 8 18.73 -3.15 -0.15
CA ILE A 8 18.67 -1.86 -0.86
C ILE A 8 19.81 -0.92 -0.45
N THR A 9 20.30 -1.02 0.79
CA THR A 9 21.45 -0.26 1.27
C THR A 9 22.75 -0.64 0.59
N ASP A 10 22.89 -1.91 0.18
CA ASP A 10 24.09 -2.39 -0.50
C ASP A 10 24.04 -2.02 -1.97
N MET A 11 22.86 -2.18 -2.61
CA MET A 11 22.61 -1.64 -3.95
C MET A 11 22.92 -0.14 -4.02
N ARG A 12 22.41 0.66 -3.08
CA ARG A 12 22.66 2.12 -3.06
C ARG A 12 24.14 2.48 -2.94
N LYS A 13 24.96 1.67 -2.26
CA LYS A 13 26.42 1.87 -2.16
C LYS A 13 27.15 1.50 -3.46
N GLU A 14 26.65 0.52 -4.20
CA GLU A 14 27.21 0.16 -5.51
C GLU A 14 27.04 1.32 -6.51
N HIS A 15 26.00 2.14 -6.34
CA HIS A 15 25.71 3.34 -7.13
C HIS A 15 26.32 4.65 -6.58
N THR A 16 27.42 4.59 -5.81
CA THR A 16 28.07 5.76 -5.15
C THR A 16 28.38 6.98 -6.04
N LYS A 17 28.54 6.81 -7.35
CA LYS A 17 28.82 7.92 -8.26
C LYS A 17 27.58 8.72 -8.64
N ASP A 18 26.38 8.17 -8.45
CA ASP A 18 25.12 8.81 -8.81
C ASP A 18 23.96 8.26 -7.95
N VAL A 19 23.96 8.67 -6.68
CA VAL A 19 22.94 8.27 -5.71
C VAL A 19 21.57 8.87 -6.07
N GLU A 20 21.56 10.05 -6.69
CA GLU A 20 20.33 10.69 -7.17
C GLU A 20 19.69 9.90 -8.30
N ALA A 21 20.48 9.35 -9.24
CA ALA A 21 19.95 8.45 -10.26
C ALA A 21 19.41 7.15 -9.67
N PHE A 22 20.01 6.62 -8.59
CA PHE A 22 19.46 5.45 -7.91
C PHE A 22 18.09 5.75 -7.27
N ASP A 23 17.97 6.86 -6.55
CA ASP A 23 16.70 7.27 -5.93
C ASP A 23 15.65 7.64 -7.01
N GLY A 24 16.06 8.27 -8.11
CA GLY A 24 15.18 8.55 -9.26
C GLY A 24 14.72 7.29 -10.00
N TRP A 25 15.55 6.25 -10.04
CA TRP A 25 15.14 4.93 -10.53
C TRP A 25 14.08 4.30 -9.63
N LEU A 26 14.23 4.35 -8.30
CA LEU A 26 13.21 3.88 -7.35
C LEU A 26 11.88 4.62 -7.54
N ASP A 27 11.89 5.95 -7.67
CA ASP A 27 10.68 6.73 -7.95
C ASP A 27 10.02 6.29 -9.27
N SER A 28 10.82 6.04 -10.31
CA SER A 28 10.31 5.59 -11.62
C SER A 28 9.55 4.26 -11.57
N ILE A 29 9.83 3.42 -10.57
CA ILE A 29 9.18 2.12 -10.40
C ILE A 29 7.75 2.29 -9.85
N ILE A 30 7.51 3.28 -8.99
CA ILE A 30 6.25 3.41 -8.23
C ILE A 30 5.36 4.56 -8.71
N ASN A 31 5.83 5.36 -9.67
CA ASN A 31 5.18 6.59 -10.08
C ASN A 31 4.82 6.59 -11.57
N MET A 32 3.52 6.78 -11.86
CA MET A 32 2.95 6.76 -13.21
C MET A 32 3.62 7.75 -14.17
N LYS A 33 4.13 8.88 -13.68
CA LYS A 33 4.76 9.91 -14.52
C LYS A 33 5.98 9.41 -15.30
N HIS A 34 6.62 8.34 -14.82
CA HIS A 34 7.84 7.80 -15.43
C HIS A 34 7.58 6.58 -16.32
N LYS A 35 6.34 6.05 -16.30
CA LYS A 35 5.96 4.82 -16.99
C LYS A 35 5.92 4.98 -18.51
N PRO A 36 6.10 3.89 -19.28
CA PRO A 36 6.08 3.93 -20.74
C PRO A 36 4.84 4.61 -21.32
N SER A 37 3.65 4.32 -20.78
CA SER A 37 2.39 4.93 -21.22
C SER A 37 2.38 6.47 -21.10
N ALA A 38 3.03 7.03 -20.07
CA ALA A 38 3.10 8.48 -19.85
C ALA A 38 3.89 9.20 -20.95
N ARG A 39 4.81 8.50 -21.63
CA ARG A 39 5.65 9.06 -22.70
C ARG A 39 4.96 9.06 -24.07
N LYS A 40 3.79 8.45 -24.18
CA LYS A 40 3.06 8.29 -25.44
C LYS A 40 2.17 9.48 -25.81
N ASP A 41 2.29 10.63 -25.12
CA ASP A 41 1.52 11.85 -25.36
C ASP A 41 0.04 11.58 -25.72
N HIS A 42 -0.68 10.96 -24.76
CA HIS A 42 -2.09 10.61 -24.86
C HIS A 42 -2.47 9.52 -25.90
N SER A 43 -1.51 8.92 -26.61
CA SER A 43 -1.77 7.78 -27.52
C SER A 43 -1.72 6.41 -26.84
N ALA A 44 -1.44 6.34 -25.54
CA ALA A 44 -1.49 5.08 -24.79
C ALA A 44 -2.92 4.52 -24.75
N THR A 45 -3.05 3.21 -24.90
CA THR A 45 -4.36 2.56 -24.73
C THR A 45 -4.74 2.45 -23.25
N VAL A 46 -6.02 2.21 -22.98
CA VAL A 46 -6.51 1.97 -21.60
C VAL A 46 -5.82 0.74 -20.99
N ASP A 47 -5.60 -0.31 -21.78
CA ASP A 47 -4.92 -1.52 -21.30
C ASP A 47 -3.46 -1.26 -20.93
N GLU A 48 -2.75 -0.47 -21.74
CA GLU A 48 -1.36 -0.07 -21.44
C GLU A 48 -1.27 0.75 -20.15
N LEU A 49 -2.24 1.65 -19.92
CA LEU A 49 -2.32 2.42 -18.68
C LEU A 49 -2.59 1.54 -17.46
N TRP A 50 -3.47 0.54 -17.58
CA TRP A 50 -3.76 -0.40 -16.49
C TRP A 50 -2.54 -1.26 -16.14
N VAL A 51 -1.81 -1.76 -17.15
CA VAL A 51 -0.57 -2.53 -16.93
C VAL A 51 0.46 -1.69 -16.16
N ASP A 52 0.68 -0.45 -16.58
CA ASP A 52 1.62 0.44 -15.90
C ASP A 52 1.15 0.79 -14.48
N PHE A 53 -0.15 1.03 -14.29
CA PHE A 53 -0.74 1.32 -12.99
C PHE A 53 -0.60 0.15 -12.01
N GLU A 54 -0.99 -1.06 -12.40
CA GLU A 54 -0.88 -2.26 -11.57
C GLU A 54 0.58 -2.57 -11.21
N SER A 55 1.51 -2.35 -12.15
CA SER A 55 2.95 -2.56 -11.90
C SER A 55 3.50 -1.71 -10.74
N CYS A 56 2.97 -0.50 -10.52
CA CYS A 56 3.36 0.33 -9.38
C CYS A 56 2.99 -0.31 -8.05
N PHE A 57 1.77 -0.86 -7.96
CA PHE A 57 1.29 -1.52 -6.74
C PHE A 57 2.03 -2.83 -6.49
N ASP A 58 2.30 -3.61 -7.54
CA ASP A 58 3.08 -4.84 -7.42
C ASP A 58 4.49 -4.58 -6.88
N ALA A 59 5.14 -3.51 -7.33
CA ALA A 59 6.45 -3.13 -6.84
C ALA A 59 6.45 -2.70 -5.35
N MET A 60 5.35 -2.09 -4.88
CA MET A 60 5.22 -1.64 -3.48
C MET A 60 4.63 -2.69 -2.54
N LYS A 61 4.11 -3.80 -3.07
CA LYS A 61 3.35 -4.80 -2.32
C LYS A 61 4.09 -5.32 -1.10
N GLY A 62 5.38 -5.61 -1.23
CA GLY A 62 6.21 -6.09 -0.12
C GLY A 62 6.32 -5.08 1.02
N PHE A 63 6.42 -3.78 0.71
CA PHE A 63 6.45 -2.72 1.71
C PHE A 63 5.11 -2.60 2.43
N LEU A 64 3.99 -2.61 1.69
CA LEU A 64 2.65 -2.54 2.27
C LEU A 64 2.30 -3.75 3.13
N HIS A 65 2.97 -4.89 2.93
CA HIS A 65 2.82 -6.09 3.74
C HIS A 65 3.77 -6.13 4.96
N TYR A 66 4.78 -5.26 5.01
CA TYR A 66 5.69 -5.16 6.14
C TYR A 66 5.11 -4.26 7.22
N LYS A 67 4.83 -4.82 8.41
CA LYS A 67 4.07 -4.15 9.48
C LYS A 67 4.59 -2.75 9.85
N PRO A 68 5.90 -2.52 10.08
CA PRO A 68 6.40 -1.19 10.41
C PRO A 68 6.17 -0.16 9.31
N PHE A 69 6.27 -0.58 8.03
CA PHE A 69 5.96 0.30 6.92
C PHE A 69 4.45 0.55 6.82
N PHE A 70 3.61 -0.46 7.04
CA PHE A 70 2.15 -0.29 7.10
C PHE A 70 1.73 0.74 8.15
N GLU A 71 2.31 0.69 9.36
CA GLU A 71 2.06 1.65 10.44
C GLU A 71 2.46 3.07 10.01
N ALA A 72 3.68 3.25 9.49
CA ALA A 72 4.17 4.54 9.02
C ALA A 72 3.37 5.10 7.84
N TYR A 73 2.99 4.25 6.89
CA TYR A 73 2.22 4.62 5.70
C TYR A 73 0.85 5.19 6.09
N HIS A 74 0.10 4.50 6.96
CA HIS A 74 -1.24 4.97 7.35
C HIS A 74 -1.19 6.20 8.23
N TRP A 75 -0.17 6.33 9.08
CA TRP A 75 0.07 7.56 9.84
C TRP A 75 0.32 8.75 8.91
N GLN A 76 1.25 8.59 7.96
CA GLN A 76 1.58 9.63 6.99
C GLN A 76 0.40 9.99 6.10
N LEU A 77 -0.36 8.99 5.64
CA LEU A 77 -1.60 9.19 4.88
C LEU A 77 -2.59 10.09 5.63
N MET A 78 -2.84 9.83 6.92
CA MET A 78 -3.74 10.68 7.70
C MET A 78 -3.17 12.09 7.94
N GLN A 79 -1.86 12.22 8.15
CA GLN A 79 -1.21 13.53 8.27
C GLN A 79 -1.40 14.39 7.00
N GLU A 80 -1.20 13.79 5.82
CA GLU A 80 -1.34 14.49 4.53
C GLU A 80 -2.79 14.93 4.30
N PHE A 81 -3.76 14.02 4.45
CA PHE A 81 -5.18 14.36 4.30
C PHE A 81 -5.65 15.42 5.32
N HIS A 82 -5.24 15.31 6.59
CA HIS A 82 -5.57 16.31 7.59
C HIS A 82 -4.93 17.67 7.28
N GLY A 83 -3.69 17.68 6.77
CA GLY A 83 -3.00 18.89 6.31
C GLY A 83 -3.75 19.61 5.18
N ASP A 84 -4.44 18.84 4.33
CA ASP A 84 -5.27 19.34 3.23
C ASP A 84 -6.73 19.66 3.66
N GLY A 85 -7.04 19.63 4.96
CA GLY A 85 -8.37 19.95 5.49
C GLY A 85 -9.40 18.83 5.35
N VAL A 86 -8.96 17.59 5.12
CA VAL A 86 -9.81 16.39 5.09
C VAL A 86 -9.79 15.69 6.44
N TYR A 87 -10.95 15.62 7.09
CA TYR A 87 -11.07 15.13 8.47
C TYR A 87 -11.72 13.74 8.59
N TYR A 88 -12.10 13.10 7.49
CA TYR A 88 -12.71 11.77 7.49
C TYR A 88 -12.36 11.01 6.22
N LEU A 89 -12.05 9.72 6.34
CA LEU A 89 -11.64 8.88 5.22
C LEU A 89 -12.42 7.57 5.16
N GLU A 90 -12.80 7.14 3.97
CA GLU A 90 -13.27 5.78 3.70
C GLU A 90 -12.29 5.08 2.76
N LEU A 91 -11.49 4.17 3.31
CA LEU A 91 -10.42 3.50 2.56
C LEU A 91 -10.91 2.17 2.00
N ARG A 92 -10.69 1.96 0.69
CA ARG A 92 -10.88 0.65 0.06
C ARG A 92 -9.62 -0.18 0.23
N MET A 93 -9.70 -1.27 0.99
CA MET A 93 -8.53 -2.06 1.37
C MET A 93 -8.73 -3.55 1.11
N ALA A 94 -7.68 -4.20 0.60
CA ALA A 94 -7.63 -5.66 0.47
C ALA A 94 -7.41 -6.39 1.80
N LEU A 95 -6.96 -5.66 2.84
CA LEU A 95 -6.52 -6.14 4.15
C LEU A 95 -5.52 -7.29 3.99
N PRO A 96 -4.30 -7.04 3.48
CA PRO A 96 -3.30 -8.09 3.35
C PRO A 96 -2.89 -8.60 4.73
N LYS A 97 -2.41 -9.84 4.80
CA LYS A 97 -1.64 -10.28 5.97
C LYS A 97 -0.35 -9.47 6.04
N LEU A 98 0.05 -9.08 7.24
CA LEU A 98 1.31 -8.38 7.46
C LEU A 98 2.34 -9.32 8.06
N PHE A 99 3.62 -9.00 7.91
CA PHE A 99 4.72 -9.63 8.64
C PHE A 99 5.60 -8.59 9.32
N ASP A 100 6.23 -8.94 10.43
CA ASP A 100 7.20 -8.08 11.12
C ASP A 100 8.66 -8.50 10.84
N THR A 101 9.62 -7.86 11.52
CA THR A 101 11.06 -8.13 11.37
C THR A 101 11.47 -9.55 11.72
N ASP A 102 10.70 -10.21 12.60
CA ASP A 102 10.96 -11.56 13.06
C ASP A 102 10.20 -12.60 12.18
N GLY A 103 9.49 -12.13 11.15
CA GLY A 103 8.69 -12.94 10.24
C GLY A 103 7.36 -13.39 10.85
N LYS A 104 6.94 -12.84 11.99
CA LYS A 104 5.64 -13.16 12.57
C LYS A 104 4.55 -12.53 11.71
N GLU A 105 3.58 -13.35 11.31
CA GLU A 105 2.43 -12.90 10.53
C GLU A 105 1.31 -12.34 11.41
N LEU A 106 0.62 -11.31 10.92
CA LEU A 106 -0.65 -10.83 11.45
C LEU A 106 -1.76 -11.17 10.45
N GLY A 107 -2.80 -11.83 10.96
CA GLY A 107 -4.02 -12.12 10.22
C GLY A 107 -4.85 -10.87 9.93
N GLN A 108 -5.75 -10.98 8.96
CA GLN A 108 -6.51 -9.82 8.46
C GLN A 108 -7.36 -9.09 9.54
N PRO A 109 -8.00 -9.78 10.52
CA PRO A 109 -8.67 -9.09 11.63
C PRO A 109 -7.71 -8.34 12.56
N GLU A 110 -6.52 -8.88 12.78
CA GLU A 110 -5.46 -8.23 13.58
C GLU A 110 -4.92 -6.99 12.85
N VAL A 111 -4.83 -7.04 11.52
CA VAL A 111 -4.46 -5.89 10.68
C VAL A 111 -5.52 -4.79 10.74
N LEU A 112 -6.81 -5.14 10.73
CA LEU A 112 -7.87 -4.16 10.92
C LEU A 112 -7.81 -3.54 12.33
N SER A 113 -7.58 -4.35 13.35
CA SER A 113 -7.41 -3.89 14.74
C SER A 113 -6.19 -2.96 14.89
N LEU A 114 -5.10 -3.28 14.18
CA LEU A 114 -3.91 -2.45 14.10
C LEU A 114 -4.22 -1.09 13.46
N LEU A 115 -4.91 -1.08 12.32
CA LEU A 115 -5.32 0.17 11.67
C LEU A 115 -6.23 1.01 12.57
N HIS A 116 -7.21 0.39 13.22
CA HIS A 116 -8.08 1.07 14.19
C HIS A 116 -7.25 1.74 15.29
N ARG A 117 -6.26 1.04 15.87
CA ARG A 117 -5.38 1.61 16.89
C ARG A 117 -4.60 2.84 16.37
N ILE A 118 -4.02 2.76 15.16
CA ILE A 118 -3.29 3.89 14.55
C ILE A 118 -4.23 5.09 14.37
N VAL A 119 -5.47 4.86 13.93
CA VAL A 119 -6.49 5.90 13.74
C VAL A 119 -6.87 6.55 15.07
N GLU A 120 -7.11 5.77 16.12
CA GLU A 120 -7.44 6.32 17.44
C GLU A 120 -6.28 7.11 18.04
N GLU A 121 -5.04 6.62 17.90
CA GLU A 121 -3.83 7.36 18.31
C GLU A 121 -3.68 8.69 17.57
N PHE A 122 -4.03 8.73 16.28
CA PHE A 122 -4.04 9.96 15.49
C PHE A 122 -5.13 10.93 15.96
N ARG A 123 -6.35 10.44 16.20
CA ARG A 123 -7.47 11.27 16.70
C ARG A 123 -7.20 11.91 18.04
N LEU A 124 -6.46 11.24 18.94
CA LEU A 124 -6.05 11.81 20.21
C LEU A 124 -5.14 13.04 20.04
N GLN A 125 -4.32 13.06 18.99
CA GLN A 125 -3.42 14.18 18.67
C GLN A 125 -4.10 15.23 17.77
N HIS A 126 -5.15 14.85 17.05
CA HIS A 126 -5.90 15.69 16.13
C HIS A 126 -7.41 15.61 16.41
N PRO A 127 -7.94 16.32 17.44
CA PRO A 127 -9.33 16.17 17.88
C PRO A 127 -10.40 16.50 16.83
N ALA A 128 -10.04 17.28 15.79
CA ALA A 128 -10.93 17.57 14.66
C ALA A 128 -11.04 16.43 13.65
N PHE A 129 -10.13 15.45 13.67
CA PHE A 129 -10.17 14.30 12.79
C PHE A 129 -11.26 13.32 13.24
N HIS A 130 -12.25 13.10 12.38
CA HIS A 130 -13.42 12.25 12.66
C HIS A 130 -13.09 10.75 12.58
N GLY A 131 -12.01 10.38 11.90
CA GLY A 131 -11.52 9.00 11.83
C GLY A 131 -11.56 8.39 10.44
N VAL A 132 -11.46 7.06 10.40
CA VAL A 132 -11.35 6.27 9.16
C VAL A 132 -12.33 5.09 9.21
N LYS A 133 -12.99 4.80 8.09
CA LYS A 133 -13.68 3.52 7.86
C LYS A 133 -13.01 2.74 6.75
N VAL A 134 -13.16 1.42 6.80
CA VAL A 134 -12.63 0.51 5.78
C VAL A 134 -13.78 -0.12 5.00
N ILE A 135 -13.66 -0.06 3.68
CA ILE A 135 -14.46 -0.83 2.73
C ILE A 135 -13.60 -2.01 2.27
N LEU A 136 -13.99 -3.23 2.61
CA LEU A 136 -13.29 -4.42 2.12
C LEU A 136 -13.40 -4.47 0.60
N ALA A 137 -12.25 -4.44 -0.08
CA ALA A 137 -12.17 -4.47 -1.52
C ALA A 137 -11.33 -5.67 -1.97
N LYS A 138 -11.74 -6.33 -3.06
CA LYS A 138 -10.98 -7.42 -3.68
C LYS A 138 -10.85 -7.17 -5.16
N HIS A 139 -9.78 -7.70 -5.74
CA HIS A 139 -9.51 -7.56 -7.16
C HIS A 139 -10.57 -8.29 -7.98
N LYS A 140 -11.13 -7.65 -9.02
CA LYS A 140 -12.26 -8.20 -9.78
C LYS A 140 -11.96 -9.54 -10.47
N ASN A 141 -10.70 -9.80 -10.80
CA ASN A 141 -10.26 -11.07 -11.38
C ASN A 141 -10.05 -12.09 -10.25
N MET A 142 -11.12 -12.47 -9.56
CA MET A 142 -11.12 -13.52 -8.53
C MET A 142 -11.98 -14.70 -8.99
N ASN A 143 -11.62 -15.91 -8.61
CA ASN A 143 -12.45 -17.09 -8.82
C ASN A 143 -13.51 -17.24 -7.70
N ASP A 144 -14.46 -18.16 -7.89
CA ASP A 144 -15.57 -18.36 -6.96
C ASP A 144 -15.11 -18.70 -5.53
N GLN A 145 -14.01 -19.44 -5.39
CA GLN A 145 -13.47 -19.79 -4.08
C GLN A 145 -12.87 -18.59 -3.36
N GLU A 146 -12.16 -17.72 -4.11
CA GLU A 146 -11.62 -16.46 -3.58
C GLU A 146 -12.73 -15.49 -3.17
N LEU A 147 -13.82 -15.43 -3.95
CA LEU A 147 -15.01 -14.66 -3.60
C LEU A 147 -15.66 -15.17 -2.32
N GLU A 148 -15.87 -16.49 -2.20
CA GLU A 148 -16.44 -17.09 -1.00
C GLU A 148 -15.59 -16.78 0.24
N ASN A 149 -14.27 -16.85 0.13
CA ASN A 149 -13.34 -16.49 1.21
C ASN A 149 -13.42 -15.00 1.56
N ALA A 150 -13.59 -14.12 0.56
CA ALA A 150 -13.76 -12.70 0.79
C ALA A 150 -15.08 -12.38 1.52
N LEU A 151 -16.17 -13.08 1.20
CA LEU A 151 -17.46 -12.92 1.88
C LEU A 151 -17.39 -13.42 3.33
N LYS A 152 -16.76 -14.57 3.58
CA LYS A 152 -16.52 -15.07 4.95
C LYS A 152 -15.69 -14.08 5.77
N LEU A 153 -14.66 -13.49 5.16
CA LEU A 153 -13.87 -12.44 5.79
C LEU A 153 -14.74 -11.21 6.11
N TYR A 154 -15.53 -10.73 5.15
CA TYR A 154 -16.45 -9.61 5.38
C TYR A 154 -17.36 -9.86 6.59
N ASP A 155 -17.97 -11.03 6.68
CA ASP A 155 -18.83 -11.41 7.80
C ASP A 155 -18.07 -11.45 9.13
N ALA A 156 -16.82 -11.95 9.12
CA ALA A 156 -15.98 -11.98 10.31
C ALA A 156 -15.58 -10.56 10.78
N LEU A 157 -15.38 -9.62 9.84
CA LEU A 157 -15.01 -8.24 10.15
C LEU A 157 -16.19 -7.38 10.60
N ARG A 158 -17.44 -7.82 10.39
CA ARG A 158 -18.66 -7.08 10.78
C ARG A 158 -18.79 -6.82 12.28
N TYR A 159 -18.10 -7.62 13.10
CA TYR A 159 -18.16 -7.54 14.57
C TYR A 159 -16.98 -6.78 15.18
N PHE A 160 -16.15 -6.12 14.36
CA PHE A 160 -15.03 -5.26 14.77
C PHE A 160 -15.38 -3.79 14.68
#